data_AF-A0A520IFB1-F1
#
_entry.id   AF-A0A520IFB1-F1
#
_cell.length_a   1.000
_cell.length_b   1.000
_cell.length_c   1.000
_cell.angle_alpha   90.00
_cell.angle_beta   90.00
_cell.angle_gamma   90.00
#
_symmetry.space_group_name_H-M   'P 1'
#
loop_
_entity.id
_entity.type
_entity.pdbx_description
1 polymer ?
#
loop_
_entity_poly.entity_id
_entity_poly.type
_entity_poly.pdbx_seq_one_letter_code
_entity_poly.pdbx_strand_id
1 'polypeptide(L)' 'MTNRQAFDDAFAKCPLIAILRGVKPDEVEAIGDALIVAGFTILEVPMNSPDPLDSIARPSNRRASRAMLSSG' A
#
# COMPACT_ATOMS: atom_id res chain seq x y z
N MET A 1 18.25 1.03 2.94
CA MET A 1 17.35 0.38 3.91
C MET A 1 16.93 -0.96 3.33
N THR A 2 16.92 -2.03 4.13
CA THR A 2 16.34 -3.30 3.70
C THR A 2 14.81 -3.19 3.75
N ASN A 3 14.09 -3.97 2.94
CA ASN A 3 12.62 -4.02 2.98
C ASN A 3 12.08 -4.39 4.37
N ARG A 4 12.86 -5.15 5.15
CA ARG A 4 12.52 -5.52 6.53
C ARG A 4 12.57 -4.34 7.49
N GLN A 5 13.62 -3.50 7.42
CA GLN A 5 13.74 -2.33 8.28
C GLN A 5 12.56 -1.37 8.08
N ALA A 6 12.20 -1.13 6.81
CA ALA A 6 11.05 -0.27 6.49
C ALA A 6 9.73 -0.86 7.03
N PHE A 7 9.58 -2.19 6.99
CA PHE A 7 8.39 -2.87 7.52
C PHE A 7 8.31 -2.71 9.04
N ASP A 8 9.41 -2.96 9.74
CA ASP A 8 9.48 -2.82 11.20
C ASP A 8 9.15 -1.37 11.62
N ASP A 9 9.68 -0.37 10.90
CA ASP A 9 9.39 1.06 11.15
C ASP A 9 7.93 1.44 10.86
N ALA A 10 7.34 0.88 9.80
CA ALA A 10 5.95 1.12 9.43
C ALA A 10 4.99 0.45 10.43
N PHE A 11 5.29 -0.78 10.83
CA PHE A 11 4.50 -1.57 11.77
C PHE A 11 4.55 -1.00 13.19
N ALA A 12 5.70 -0.46 13.60
CA ALA A 12 5.83 0.25 14.87
C ALA A 12 4.95 1.51 14.95
N LYS A 13 4.68 2.18 13.81
CA LYS A 13 3.80 3.36 13.73
C LYS A 13 2.32 2.99 13.69
N CYS A 14 1.97 1.96 12.94
CA CYS A 14 0.61 1.45 12.84
C CYS A 14 0.68 -0.08 12.66
N PRO A 15 0.36 -0.87 13.71
CA PRO A 15 0.47 -2.33 13.67
C PRO A 15 -0.72 -2.97 12.93
N LEU A 16 -1.15 -2.34 11.83
CA LEU A 16 -2.26 -2.76 10.98
C LEU A 16 -1.81 -2.76 9.52
N ILE A 17 -2.29 -3.76 8.77
CA ILE A 17 -2.04 -3.90 7.33
C ILE A 17 -3.38 -3.78 6.62
N ALA A 18 -3.49 -2.81 5.70
CA ALA A 18 -4.69 -2.65 4.88
C ALA A 18 -4.58 -3.48 3.61
N ILE A 19 -5.41 -4.53 3.50
CA ILE A 19 -5.45 -5.41 2.32
C ILE A 19 -6.55 -4.94 1.37
N LEU A 20 -6.17 -4.42 0.21
CA LEU A 20 -7.07 -3.86 -0.79
C LEU A 20 -7.56 -4.95 -1.77
N ARG A 21 -8.39 -5.87 -1.29
CA ARG A 21 -8.93 -6.96 -2.12
C ARG A 21 -10.13 -6.50 -2.95
N GLY A 22 -10.13 -6.82 -4.25
CA GLY A 22 -11.27 -6.57 -5.14
C GLY A 22 -11.48 -5.11 -5.51
N VAL A 23 -10.49 -4.25 -5.25
CA VAL A 23 -10.50 -2.85 -5.70
C VAL A 23 -10.06 -2.77 -7.16
N LYS A 24 -10.65 -1.84 -7.92
CA LYS A 24 -10.20 -1.59 -9.28
C LYS A 24 -8.93 -0.74 -9.29
N PRO A 25 -8.05 -0.86 -10.31
CA PRO A 25 -6.80 -0.10 -10.39
C PRO A 25 -6.98 1.43 -10.27
N ASP A 26 -8.09 1.97 -10.78
CA ASP A 26 -8.49 3.38 -10.69
C ASP A 26 -8.95 3.81 -9.30
N GLU A 27 -9.43 2.88 -8.47
CA GLU A 27 -9.90 3.13 -7.10
C GLU A 27 -8.75 3.01 -6.06
N VAL A 28 -7.72 2.21 -6.37
CA VAL A 28 -6.55 1.99 -5.49
C VAL A 28 -5.92 3.30 -5.04
N GLU A 29 -5.84 4.29 -5.93
CA GLU A 29 -5.24 5.58 -5.59
C GLU A 29 -6.06 6.33 -4.53
N ALA A 30 -7.36 6.49 -4.75
CA ALA A 30 -8.22 7.20 -3.81
C ALA A 30 -8.32 6.49 -2.45
N ILE A 31 -8.44 5.16 -2.47
CA ILE A 31 -8.52 4.34 -1.25
C ILE A 31 -7.19 4.40 -0.47
N GLY A 32 -6.06 4.28 -1.16
CA GLY A 32 -4.75 4.36 -0.53
C GLY A 32 -4.48 5.72 0.11
N ASP A 33 -4.89 6.82 -0.51
CA ASP A 33 -4.73 8.15 0.08
C ASP A 33 -5.60 8.34 1.33
N ALA A 34 -6.85 7.87 1.29
CA ALA A 34 -7.74 7.89 2.46
C ALA A 34 -7.16 7.09 3.64
N LEU A 35 -6.60 5.91 3.37
CA LEU A 35 -5.97 5.07 4.41
C LEU A 35 -4.73 5.72 5.01
N ILE A 36 -3.90 6.38 4.19
CA ILE A 36 -2.73 7.10 4.69
C ILE A 36 -3.14 8.29 5.56
N VAL A 37 -4.20 9.02 5.18
CA VAL A 37 -4.77 10.09 6.02
C VAL A 37 -5.32 9.54 7.34
N ALA A 38 -5.91 8.34 7.31
CA ALA A 38 -6.37 7.63 8.49
C ALA A 38 -5.25 7.05 9.37
N GLY A 39 -3.98 7.13 8.94
CA GLY A 39 -2.81 6.69 9.71
C GLY A 39 -2.29 5.29 9.37
N PHE A 40 -2.77 4.66 8.30
CA PHE A 40 -2.19 3.41 7.81
C PHE A 40 -0.83 3.65 7.15
N THR A 41 0.13 2.81 7.50
CA THR A 41 1.52 2.88 7.01
C THR A 41 1.90 1.66 6.17
N ILE A 42 1.05 0.63 6.12
CA ILE A 42 1.25 -0.59 5.35
C ILE A 42 -0.02 -0.91 4.56
N LEU A 43 0.13 -1.04 3.24
CA LEU A 43 -0.93 -1.42 2.31
C LEU A 43 -0.49 -2.64 1.49
N GLU A 44 -1.42 -3.55 1.22
CA GLU A 44 -1.21 -4.73 0.40
C GLU A 44 -2.23 -4.74 -0.74
N VAL A 45 -1.77 -5.01 -1.96
CA VAL A 45 -2.63 -5.24 -3.13
C VAL A 45 -2.46 -6.69 -3.59
N PRO A 46 -3.53 -7.50 -3.59
CA PRO A 46 -3.43 -8.91 -3.98
C PRO A 46 -3.19 -9.05 -5.49
N MET A 47 -2.32 -9.98 -5.87
CA MET A 47 -1.97 -10.31 -7.26
C MET A 47 -3.11 -10.89 -8.09
N ASN A 48 -4.22 -11.29 -7.45
CA ASN A 48 -5.42 -11.78 -8.14
C ASN A 48 -6.32 -10.66 -8.70
N SER A 49 -5.98 -9.38 -8.52
CA SER A 49 -6.69 -8.29 -9.19
C SER A 49 -6.45 -8.31 -10.71
N PRO A 50 -7.43 -7.88 -11.53
CA PRO A 50 -7.16 -7.55 -12.93
C PRO A 50 -6.10 -6.44 -12.97
N ASP A 51 -5.00 -6.67 -13.68
CA ASP A 51 -3.87 -5.74 -13.84
C ASP A 51 -3.17 -5.34 -12.52
N PRO A 52 -2.58 -6.31 -11.79
CA PRO A 52 -1.94 -6.06 -10.50
C PRO A 52 -0.69 -5.17 -10.65
N LEU A 53 0.04 -5.32 -11.74
CA LEU A 53 1.23 -4.51 -12.03
C LEU A 53 0.88 -3.04 -12.29
N ASP A 54 -0.27 -2.73 -12.90
CA ASP A 54 -0.74 -1.35 -13.07
C ASP A 54 -1.10 -0.73 -11.70
N SER A 55 -1.74 -1.51 -10.82
CA SER A 55 -2.06 -1.09 -9.45
C SER A 55 -0.82 -0.86 -8.58
N ILE A 56 0.27 -1.59 -8.83
CA ILE A 56 1.57 -1.47 -8.14
C ILE A 56 2.51 -0.45 -8.82
N ALA A 57 2.32 -0.15 -10.10
CA ALA A 57 3.10 0.85 -10.85
C ALA A 57 2.55 2.27 -10.72
N ARG A 58 1.25 2.41 -10.40
CA ARG A 58 0.57 3.69 -10.13
C ARG A 58 0.73 4.33 -8.75
N PRO A 59 1.41 3.78 -7.73
CA PRO A 59 1.73 4.55 -6.53
C PRO A 59 2.81 5.56 -6.91
N SER A 60 2.31 6.71 -7.37
CA SER A 60 2.98 7.99 -7.44
C SER A 60 3.98 8.11 -6.30
N ASN A 61 5.19 8.54 -6.61
CA ASN A 61 6.34 8.86 -5.74
C ASN A 61 5.99 9.48 -4.34
N ARG A 62 4.80 10.05 -4.18
CA ARG A 62 4.17 10.51 -2.92
C ARG A 62 3.88 9.41 -1.89
N ARG A 63 3.64 8.16 -2.31
CA ARG A 63 3.18 7.06 -1.44
C ARG A 63 4.34 6.27 -0.85
N ALA A 64 5.37 5.97 -1.64
CA ALA A 64 6.57 5.25 -1.23
C ALA A 64 7.32 5.93 -0.05
N SER A 65 7.12 7.23 0.16
CA SER A 65 7.69 8.00 1.27
C SER A 65 6.82 8.03 2.53
N ARG A 66 5.55 7.57 2.47
CA ARG A 66 4.58 7.60 3.59
C ARG A 66 4.02 6.24 3.99
N ALA A 67 4.00 5.27 3.08
CA ALA A 67 3.51 3.95 3.35
C ALA A 67 4.20 2.89 2.48
N MET A 68 4.34 1.69 3.04
CA MET A 68 4.86 0.54 2.33
C MET A 68 3.74 -0.13 1.53
N LEU A 69 4.07 -0.53 0.31
CA LEU A 69 3.20 -1.29 -0.57
C LEU A 69 3.82 -2.65 -0.83
N SER A 70 3.05 -3.70 -0.55
CA SER A 70 3.41 -5.08 -0.85
C SER A 70 2.41 -5.68 -1.83
N SER A 71 2.89 -6.60 -2.65
CA SER A 71 2.06 -7.48 -3.48
C SER A 71 2.09 -8.89 -2.91
N GLY A 72 0.90 -9.47 -2.69
CA GLY A 72 0.69 -10.79 -2.12
C GLY A 72 -0.15 -11.69 -3.01
#